data_AF-A0A0D0CVE1-F1
#
_entry.id   AF-A0A0D0CVE1-F1
#
_cell.length_a   1.000
_cell.length_b   1.000
_cell.length_c   1.000
_cell.angle_alpha   90.00
_cell.angle_beta   90.00
_cell.angle_gamma   90.00
#
_symmetry.space_group_name_H-M   'P 1'
#
loop_
_entity.id
_entity.type
_entity.pdbx_description
1 polymer ?
#
loop_
_entity_poly.entity_id
_entity_poly.type
_entity_poly.pdbx_seq_one_letter_code
_entity_poly.pdbx_strand_id
1 'polypeptide(L)' 'AGGFPYKAAHRAVIALRCATHQRPFNMVNDKYYKIEIQMLCPGTELPHPTTVSRDIKDLYTGLAGDVRAYFMV' A
#
# COMPACT_ATOMS: atom_id res chain seq x y z
N ALA A 1 -9.34 -14.44 -19.65
CA ALA A 1 -9.78 -14.65 -18.25
C ALA A 1 -8.53 -14.96 -17.43
N GLY A 2 -8.14 -14.04 -16.54
CA GLY A 2 -6.90 -14.13 -15.76
C GLY A 2 -6.63 -12.84 -15.02
N GLY A 3 -7.59 -12.41 -14.19
CA GLY A 3 -7.46 -11.20 -13.37
C GLY A 3 -6.53 -11.45 -12.18
N PHE A 4 -5.23 -11.24 -12.37
CA PHE A 4 -4.23 -11.21 -11.30
C PHE A 4 -3.70 -9.76 -11.12
N PRO A 5 -2.87 -9.46 -10.12
CA PRO A 5 -3.13 -8.88 -8.80
C PRO A 5 -2.80 -7.37 -8.72
N TYR A 6 -2.95 -6.62 -9.82
CA TYR A 6 -2.44 -5.23 -9.92
C TYR A 6 -2.94 -4.30 -8.80
N LYS A 7 -4.25 -4.35 -8.46
CA LYS A 7 -4.81 -3.51 -7.39
C LYS A 7 -4.21 -3.83 -6.01
N ALA A 8 -3.92 -5.09 -5.73
CA ALA A 8 -3.33 -5.52 -4.46
C ALA A 8 -1.84 -5.10 -4.38
N ALA A 9 -1.09 -5.30 -5.46
CA ALA A 9 0.29 -4.84 -5.55
C ALA A 9 0.42 -3.31 -5.42
N HIS A 10 -0.45 -2.57 -6.12
CA HIS A 10 -0.52 -1.11 -6.01
C HIS A 10 -0.79 -0.65 -4.58
N ARG A 11 -1.77 -1.26 -3.89
CA ARG A 11 -2.07 -0.99 -2.47
C ARG A 11 -0.89 -1.29 -1.55
N ALA A 12 -0.21 -2.42 -1.76
CA ALA A 12 0.97 -2.78 -0.97
C ALA A 12 2.09 -1.73 -1.12
N VAL A 13 2.36 -1.25 -2.34
CA VAL A 13 3.35 -0.18 -2.59
C VAL A 13 2.95 1.13 -1.89
N ILE A 14 1.67 1.49 -1.92
CA ILE A 14 1.17 2.68 -1.19
C ILE A 14 1.38 2.52 0.32
N ALA A 15 1.02 1.37 0.88
CA ALA A 15 1.17 1.10 2.32
C ALA A 15 2.65 1.12 2.74
N LEU A 16 3.54 0.50 1.96
CA LEU A 16 4.98 0.56 2.19
C LEU A 16 5.51 1.98 2.11
N ARG A 17 5.09 2.78 1.12
CA ARG A 17 5.46 4.20 1.01
C ARG A 17 5.02 5.00 2.24
N CYS A 18 3.87 4.68 2.83
CA CYS A 18 3.43 5.28 4.08
C CYS A 18 4.34 4.90 5.24
N ALA A 19 4.67 3.61 5.38
CA ALA A 19 5.59 3.11 6.43
C ALA A 19 7.00 3.72 6.32
N THR A 20 7.60 3.68 5.12
CA THR A 20 9.01 4.04 4.93
C THR A 20 9.27 5.53 5.04
N HIS A 21 8.32 6.37 4.62
CA HIS A 21 8.47 7.82 4.60
C HIS A 21 7.62 8.54 5.66
N GLN A 22 7.07 7.80 6.63
CA GLN A 22 6.19 8.36 7.68
C GLN A 22 5.04 9.21 7.12
N ARG A 23 4.50 8.81 5.95
CA ARG A 23 3.42 9.57 5.30
C ARG A 23 2.08 9.19 5.92
N PRO A 24 1.18 10.16 6.14
CA PRO A 24 -0.17 9.86 6.60
C PRO A 24 -0.93 9.08 5.51
N PHE A 25 -1.80 8.15 5.91
CA PHE A 25 -2.61 7.38 4.97
C PHE A 25 -3.50 8.25 4.07
N ASN A 26 -3.82 9.47 4.53
CA ASN A 26 -4.55 10.46 3.76
C ASN A 26 -3.75 11.00 2.55
N MET A 27 -2.49 10.62 2.35
CA MET A 27 -1.72 10.97 1.15
C MET A 27 -2.41 10.53 -0.15
N VAL A 28 -3.21 9.47 -0.11
CA VAL A 28 -4.01 9.02 -1.28
C VAL A 28 -5.08 10.03 -1.70
N ASN A 29 -5.41 10.99 -0.82
CA ASN A 29 -6.32 12.08 -1.12
C ASN A 29 -5.62 13.37 -1.55
N ASP A 30 -4.28 13.42 -1.49
CA ASP A 30 -3.52 14.59 -1.92
C ASP A 30 -3.79 14.90 -3.41
N LYS A 31 -3.97 16.19 -3.70
CA LYS A 31 -4.32 16.66 -5.04
C LYS A 31 -3.22 16.33 -6.05
N TYR A 32 -1.96 16.55 -5.68
CA TYR A 32 -0.84 16.38 -6.60
C TYR A 32 -0.49 14.91 -6.78
N TYR A 33 -0.62 14.11 -5.74
CA TYR A 33 -0.51 12.65 -5.83
C TYR A 33 -1.57 12.06 -6.78
N LYS A 34 -2.83 12.52 -6.68
CA LYS A 34 -3.89 12.12 -7.63
C LYS A 34 -3.53 12.48 -9.07
N ILE A 35 -3.04 13.70 -9.30
CA ILE A 35 -2.63 14.17 -10.62
C ILE A 35 -1.48 13.32 -11.17
N GLU A 36 -0.43 13.09 -10.36
CA GLU A 36 0.71 12.25 -10.73
C GLU A 36 0.27 10.85 -11.19
N ILE A 37 -0.59 10.20 -10.40
CA ILE A 37 -1.11 8.87 -10.73
C ILE A 37 -1.93 8.87 -12.02
N GLN A 38 -2.77 9.89 -12.24
CA GLN A 38 -3.55 10.00 -13.49
C GLN A 38 -2.66 10.30 -14.71
N MET A 39 -1.55 11.04 -14.54
CA MET A 39 -0.59 11.29 -15.61
C MET A 39 0.15 10.02 -16.02
N LEU A 40 0.52 9.17 -15.05
CA LEU A 40 1.25 7.92 -15.31
C LEU A 40 0.34 6.78 -15.77
N CYS A 41 -0.85 6.66 -15.19
CA CYS A 41 -1.79 5.60 -15.51
C CYS A 41 -3.25 6.10 -15.36
N PRO A 42 -3.83 6.66 -16.43
CA PRO A 42 -5.19 7.18 -16.43
C PRO A 42 -6.21 6.12 -16.00
N GLY A 43 -7.19 6.52 -15.20
CA GLY A 43 -8.23 5.61 -14.70
C GLY A 43 -7.81 4.74 -13.51
N THR A 44 -6.61 4.94 -12.96
CA THR A 44 -6.18 4.24 -11.73
C THR A 44 -7.05 4.67 -10.54
N GLU A 45 -7.71 3.70 -9.91
CA GLU A 45 -8.46 3.89 -8.68
C GLU A 45 -7.51 3.91 -7.47
N LEU A 46 -7.56 5.00 -6.71
CA LEU A 46 -6.83 5.11 -5.45
C LEU A 46 -7.64 4.49 -4.29
N PRO A 47 -6.99 3.76 -3.38
CA PRO A 47 -7.67 3.18 -2.23
C PRO A 47 -8.09 4.27 -1.24
N HIS A 48 -9.12 3.98 -0.44
CA HIS A 48 -9.49 4.80 0.70
C HIS A 48 -8.36 4.81 1.76
N PRO A 49 -8.11 5.91 2.50
CA PRO A 49 -7.08 5.94 3.55
C PRO A 49 -7.21 4.81 4.58
N THR A 50 -8.43 4.47 4.98
CA THR A 50 -8.70 3.35 5.90
C THR A 50 -8.27 2.00 5.33
N THR A 51 -8.34 1.84 4.00
CA THR A 51 -7.87 0.65 3.31
C THR A 51 -6.35 0.54 3.41
N VAL A 52 -5.62 1.64 3.17
CA VAL A 52 -4.16 1.70 3.37
C VAL A 52 -3.77 1.40 4.82
N SER A 53 -4.54 1.90 5.79
CA SER A 53 -4.33 1.60 7.21
C SER A 53 -4.55 0.13 7.57
N ARG A 54 -5.46 -0.57 6.89
CA ARG A 54 -5.63 -2.02 7.06
C ARG A 54 -4.48 -2.77 6.41
N ASP A 55 -4.14 -2.40 5.18
CA ASP A 55 -3.06 -3.04 4.41
C ASP A 55 -1.72 -2.98 5.15
N ILE A 56 -1.40 -1.86 5.77
CA ILE A 56 -0.14 -1.72 6.50
C ILE A 56 -0.09 -2.60 7.76
N LYS A 57 -1.25 -2.82 8.41
CA LYS A 57 -1.36 -3.72 9.57
C LYS A 57 -1.18 -5.16 9.13
N ASP A 58 -1.84 -5.54 8.04
CA ASP A 58 -1.76 -6.90 7.48
C ASP A 58 -0.33 -7.21 7.00
N LEU A 59 0.36 -6.23 6.40
CA LEU A 59 1.78 -6.34 6.05
C LEU A 59 2.65 -6.52 7.30
N TYR A 60 2.41 -5.72 8.34
CA TYR A 60 3.18 -5.81 9.57
C TYR A 60 2.99 -7.15 10.28
N THR A 61 1.76 -7.65 10.39
CA THR A 61 1.47 -8.93 11.07
C THR A 61 2.08 -10.11 10.32
N GLY A 62 2.03 -10.10 8.98
CA GLY A 62 2.70 -11.10 8.15
C GLY A 62 4.21 -11.09 8.36
N LEU A 63 4.84 -9.92 8.20
CA LEU A 63 6.30 -9.77 8.35
C LEU A 63 6.79 -10.06 9.77
N ALA A 64 5.99 -9.73 10.80
CA ALA A 64 6.33 -10.04 12.19
C ALA A 64 6.44 -11.56 12.43
N GLY A 65 5.62 -12.36 11.72
CA GLY A 65 5.72 -13.82 11.74
C GLY A 65 7.06 -14.30 11.19
N ASP A 66 7.49 -13.75 10.06
CA ASP A 66 8.76 -14.09 9.42
C ASP A 66 9.97 -13.69 10.29
N VAL A 67 9.94 -12.48 10.86
CA VAL A 67 10.98 -12.00 11.76
C VAL A 67 11.06 -12.88 13.01
N ARG A 68 9.91 -13.25 13.60
CA ARG A 68 9.89 -14.18 14.74
C ARG A 68 10.51 -15.53 14.37
N ALA A 69 10.18 -16.07 13.20
CA ALA A 69 10.74 -17.34 12.72
C ALA A 69 12.26 -17.28 12.59
N TYR A 70 12.80 -16.17 12.08
CA TYR A 70 14.24 -15.94 11.97
C TYR A 70 14.98 -16.02 13.31
N PHE A 71 14.38 -15.49 14.38
CA PHE A 71 14.98 -15.51 15.74
C PHE A 71 14.75 -16.82 16.51
N MET A 72 13.97 -17.77 15.98
CA MET A 72 13.76 -19.09 16.60
C MET A 72 14.70 -20.18 16.06
N VAL A 73 15.54 -19.83 15.08
CA VAL A 73 16.64 -20.65 14.54
C VAL A 73 17.92 -20.35 15.29
#